data_AF-A0A5E4LM42-F1
#
_entry.id   AF-A0A5E4LM42-F1
#
_cell.length_a   1.000
_cell.length_b   1.000
_cell.length_c   1.000
_cell.angle_alpha   90.00
_cell.angle_beta   90.00
_cell.angle_gamma   90.00
#
_symmetry.space_group_name_H-M   'P 1'
#
loop_
_entity.id
_entity.type
_entity.pdbx_description
1 polymer ?
#
loop_
_entity_poly.entity_id
_entity_poly.type
_entity_poly.pdbx_seq_one_letter_code
_entity_poly.pdbx_strand_id
1 'polypeptide(L)'
;MKRRGLVPAQVQTLGLVTKFASKADNPAPCIHIRSGCVPILYVCTKLGMNLNIRPPAGVKRMNGNGFDLYNYPKRLEQSLGNLNKDTSICEENRQAILNFSKIRLAKGSGHGRVAKVVYCLRFLSRWLKKPFVEATRNDLIILVGELESNPKYAEHTKYDYKIVLKMFYKWLKGDDEVFPKEISWLTPKLKNENHKLPEELLSEEEVLKLANTAEHPRDKAFILVLYETGCRIGEILSLRMKNVQFDQYGAILRVTGKTGDRRVRIISSSSTLASWINIHPKANNGDSPLWTSRANNRKYLEKPPDHRSIYVLLKGLAKKAGINKRIYPHLFRHSRATALAGKLTEFQLKDYFGWVPGSDMASVYVHLSGRDVDNALLKLHGLETTEEKKEDTIKVRSCPKCKEHNSPISRFCTKCGMPLDEVLVAKMENERKISDELMNKLMENKKFKAVMMETIVEMGLEKSIS
;
A
#
# COMPACT_ATOMS: atom_id res chain seq x y z
N MET A 1 47.72 44.94 -8.59
CA MET A 1 48.63 43.80 -8.85
C MET A 1 47.82 42.56 -9.23
N LYS A 2 47.96 42.17 -10.51
CA LYS A 2 47.71 40.89 -11.19
C LYS A 2 46.68 39.87 -10.63
N ARG A 3 45.57 39.77 -11.37
CA ARG A 3 44.74 38.56 -11.53
C ARG A 3 45.63 37.37 -11.96
N ARG A 4 45.56 36.23 -11.27
CA ARG A 4 46.12 34.95 -11.73
C ARG A 4 44.99 34.11 -12.32
N GLY A 5 45.10 33.82 -13.62
CA GLY A 5 44.19 32.95 -14.35
C GLY A 5 44.45 31.48 -14.07
N LEU A 6 43.37 30.73 -13.87
CA LEU A 6 43.35 29.27 -13.93
C LEU A 6 43.00 28.86 -15.36
N VAL A 7 43.97 28.28 -16.06
CA VAL A 7 43.81 27.68 -17.38
C VAL A 7 43.11 26.31 -17.22
N PRO A 8 42.09 25.95 -18.02
CA PRO A 8 41.41 24.65 -17.87
C PRO A 8 42.26 23.50 -18.43
N ALA A 9 42.29 22.39 -17.69
CA ALA A 9 42.94 21.11 -18.00
C ALA A 9 42.46 20.39 -19.30
N GLN A 10 41.77 21.08 -20.20
CA GLN A 10 41.24 20.52 -21.45
C GLN A 10 42.26 20.46 -22.59
N VAL A 11 43.37 21.20 -22.50
CA VAL A 11 44.34 21.31 -23.62
C VAL A 11 45.43 20.21 -23.58
N GLN A 12 45.67 19.56 -22.43
CA GLN A 12 46.66 18.48 -22.33
C GLN A 12 46.13 17.09 -22.77
N THR A 13 44.81 16.88 -22.75
CA THR A 13 44.20 15.60 -23.13
C THR A 13 44.08 15.40 -24.64
N LEU A 14 44.06 16.47 -25.44
CA LEU A 14 44.01 16.40 -26.91
C LEU A 14 45.37 16.06 -27.55
N GLY A 15 46.49 16.41 -26.89
CA GLY A 15 47.84 16.13 -27.40
C GLY A 15 48.33 14.68 -27.21
N LEU A 16 47.68 13.89 -26.35
CA LEU A 16 48.06 12.51 -26.06
C LEU A 16 47.34 11.48 -26.94
N VAL A 17 46.16 11.82 -27.46
CA VAL A 17 45.36 10.92 -28.30
C VAL A 17 45.90 10.83 -29.73
N THR A 18 46.55 11.87 -30.23
CA THR A 18 47.13 11.90 -31.59
C THR A 18 48.48 11.20 -31.71
N LYS A 19 49.18 10.88 -30.61
CA LYS A 19 50.48 10.18 -30.64
C LYS A 19 50.40 8.65 -30.55
N PHE A 20 49.24 8.08 -30.23
CA PHE A 20 49.06 6.62 -30.13
C PHE A 20 48.51 5.97 -31.41
N ALA A 21 48.16 6.74 -32.44
CA ALA A 21 47.52 6.24 -33.65
C ALA A 21 48.48 5.86 -34.80
N SER A 22 49.81 5.94 -34.61
CA SER A 22 50.76 5.74 -35.73
C SER A 22 51.60 4.46 -35.71
N LYS A 23 51.44 3.54 -34.75
CA LYS A 23 52.12 2.23 -34.79
C LYS A 23 51.31 1.15 -34.04
N ALA A 24 50.68 0.22 -34.77
CA ALA A 24 50.61 -1.22 -34.45
C ALA A 24 49.59 -1.95 -35.35
N ASP A 25 50.10 -2.83 -36.21
CA ASP A 25 49.35 -3.92 -36.85
C ASP A 25 49.18 -5.09 -35.85
N ASN A 26 48.05 -5.18 -35.13
CA ASN A 26 47.40 -6.41 -34.60
C ASN A 26 46.20 -6.08 -33.66
N PRO A 27 45.26 -7.03 -33.37
CA PRO A 27 43.90 -6.70 -32.97
C PRO A 27 43.74 -6.20 -31.53
N ALA A 28 43.00 -5.09 -31.43
CA ALA A 28 42.30 -4.45 -30.31
C ALA A 28 42.65 -4.86 -28.85
N PRO A 29 43.25 -3.95 -28.04
CA PRO A 29 43.33 -4.12 -26.60
C PRO A 29 42.02 -3.68 -25.90
N CYS A 30 41.57 -4.45 -24.90
CA CYS A 30 40.46 -4.08 -24.02
C CYS A 30 40.82 -2.86 -23.15
N ILE A 31 40.16 -1.72 -23.39
CA ILE A 31 40.37 -0.50 -22.61
C ILE A 31 39.46 -0.52 -21.37
N HIS A 32 40.05 -0.51 -20.17
CA HIS A 32 39.35 -0.33 -18.90
C HIS A 32 39.20 1.17 -18.57
N ILE A 33 37.97 1.69 -18.50
CA ILE A 33 37.69 3.10 -18.14
C ILE A 33 36.90 3.16 -16.82
N ARG A 34 37.41 3.91 -15.82
CA ARG A 34 36.69 4.24 -14.57
C ARG A 34 35.64 5.35 -14.84
N SER A 35 34.49 5.25 -14.18
CA SER A 35 33.30 6.08 -14.39
C SER A 35 33.56 7.57 -14.13
N GLY A 36 33.31 8.42 -15.15
CA GLY A 36 33.37 9.88 -15.04
C GLY A 36 33.16 10.66 -16.36
N CYS A 37 33.27 10.03 -17.53
CA CYS A 37 33.19 10.74 -18.82
C CYS A 37 31.87 10.45 -19.57
N VAL A 38 30.86 11.31 -19.37
CA VAL A 38 29.61 11.37 -20.15
C VAL A 38 29.82 11.51 -21.68
N PRO A 39 30.89 12.16 -22.20
CA PRO A 39 31.05 12.34 -23.66
C PRO A 39 31.31 11.04 -24.45
N ILE A 40 31.83 9.98 -23.81
CA ILE A 40 32.29 8.77 -24.52
C ILE A 40 31.09 7.86 -24.89
N LEU A 41 30.03 7.83 -24.08
CA LEU A 41 28.83 7.04 -24.37
C LEU A 41 28.10 7.55 -25.63
N TYR A 42 28.08 8.86 -25.85
CA TYR A 42 27.40 9.47 -27.00
C TYR A 42 28.11 9.14 -28.33
N VAL A 43 29.45 9.10 -28.33
CA VAL A 43 30.25 8.77 -29.51
C VAL A 43 30.13 7.29 -29.88
N CYS A 44 30.16 6.37 -28.91
CA CYS A 44 30.03 4.93 -29.19
C CYS A 44 28.65 4.54 -29.72
N THR A 45 27.59 5.29 -29.37
CA THR A 45 26.22 5.02 -29.85
C THR A 45 26.00 5.49 -31.30
N LYS A 46 26.67 6.57 -31.74
CA LYS A 46 26.63 7.01 -33.15
C LYS A 46 27.47 6.13 -34.09
N LEU A 47 28.43 5.37 -33.57
CA LEU A 47 29.35 4.53 -34.36
C LEU A 47 29.01 3.03 -34.35
N GLY A 48 27.87 2.61 -33.79
CA GLY A 48 27.39 1.22 -33.86
C GLY A 48 28.22 0.20 -33.06
N MET A 49 29.01 0.63 -32.06
CA MET A 49 29.87 -0.27 -31.29
C MET A 49 29.12 -0.89 -30.09
N ASN A 50 29.15 -2.22 -29.98
CA ASN A 50 28.61 -2.96 -28.84
C ASN A 50 29.49 -2.77 -27.59
N LEU A 51 29.00 -2.00 -26.61
CA LEU A 51 29.66 -1.85 -25.30
C LEU A 51 29.07 -2.83 -24.29
N ASN A 52 29.86 -3.84 -23.90
CA ASN A 52 29.51 -4.80 -22.87
C ASN A 52 29.82 -4.20 -21.48
N ILE A 53 28.91 -3.38 -20.94
CA ILE A 53 29.11 -2.70 -19.65
C ILE A 53 28.66 -3.64 -18.51
N ARG A 54 29.62 -4.25 -17.82
CA ARG A 54 29.34 -4.91 -16.53
C ARG A 54 29.08 -3.85 -15.45
N PRO A 55 28.03 -3.99 -14.63
CA PRO A 55 27.77 -3.06 -13.54
C PRO A 55 28.89 -3.12 -12.49
N PRO A 56 29.22 -2.00 -11.83
CA PRO A 56 30.28 -1.95 -10.83
C PRO A 56 29.97 -2.88 -9.66
N ALA A 57 30.97 -3.65 -9.23
CA ALA A 57 30.93 -4.46 -8.03
C ALA A 57 30.66 -3.54 -6.82
N GLY A 58 29.48 -3.64 -6.22
CA GLY A 58 29.08 -2.81 -5.09
C GLY A 58 27.65 -2.28 -5.10
N VAL A 59 26.89 -2.45 -6.19
CA VAL A 59 25.43 -2.26 -6.12
C VAL A 59 24.85 -3.41 -5.31
N LYS A 60 24.75 -3.25 -3.99
CA LYS A 60 23.86 -4.06 -3.16
C LYS A 60 22.48 -3.96 -3.82
N ARG A 61 22.05 -5.02 -4.50
CA ARG A 61 20.63 -5.22 -4.79
C ARG A 61 19.95 -5.05 -3.44
N MET A 62 19.13 -4.01 -3.27
CA MET A 62 18.11 -4.01 -2.22
C MET A 62 17.04 -5.04 -2.61
N ASN A 63 17.45 -6.30 -2.71
CA ASN A 63 16.58 -7.43 -2.54
C ASN A 63 16.64 -7.73 -1.04
N GLY A 64 15.99 -6.87 -0.24
CA GLY A 64 15.34 -7.44 0.93
C GLY A 64 14.47 -8.57 0.39
N ASN A 65 14.49 -9.74 1.02
CA ASN A 65 13.65 -10.90 0.68
C ASN A 65 12.17 -10.52 0.79
N GLY A 66 11.69 -9.65 -0.09
CA GLY A 66 10.37 -9.08 -0.18
C GLY A 66 9.69 -9.78 -1.33
N PHE A 67 8.62 -10.48 -1.01
CA PHE A 67 7.73 -11.03 -2.01
C PHE A 67 7.26 -9.87 -2.92
N ASP A 68 7.54 -9.91 -4.23
CA ASP A 68 7.05 -8.89 -5.16
C ASP A 68 5.53 -9.06 -5.34
N LEU A 69 4.78 -8.43 -4.42
CA LEU A 69 3.31 -8.44 -4.37
C LEU A 69 2.65 -7.96 -5.67
N TYR A 70 3.36 -7.15 -6.48
CA TYR A 70 2.82 -6.53 -7.69
C TYR A 70 3.38 -7.12 -8.98
N ASN A 71 4.38 -8.01 -8.89
CA ASN A 71 5.08 -8.66 -9.99
C ASN A 71 5.41 -7.68 -11.13
N TYR A 72 6.05 -6.56 -10.78
CA TYR A 72 6.33 -5.47 -11.71
C TYR A 72 7.21 -5.89 -12.91
N PRO A 73 8.20 -6.80 -12.76
CA PRO A 73 8.97 -7.31 -13.90
C PRO A 73 8.08 -7.99 -14.95
N LYS A 74 7.19 -8.89 -14.53
CA LYS A 74 6.26 -9.58 -15.43
C LYS A 74 5.31 -8.61 -16.13
N ARG A 75 4.87 -7.56 -15.42
CA ARG A 75 4.03 -6.51 -16.05
C ARG A 75 4.78 -5.75 -17.14
N LEU A 76 6.06 -5.44 -16.92
CA LEU A 76 6.88 -4.79 -17.95
C LEU A 76 7.07 -5.72 -19.16
N GLU A 77 7.41 -6.98 -18.91
CA GLU A 77 7.56 -8.00 -19.95
C GLU A 77 6.28 -8.12 -20.80
N GLN A 78 5.10 -8.18 -20.16
CA GLN A 78 3.81 -8.19 -20.85
C GLN A 78 3.57 -6.91 -21.66
N SER A 79 3.88 -5.74 -21.11
CA SER A 79 3.73 -4.47 -21.83
C SER A 79 4.62 -4.38 -23.06
N LEU A 80 5.86 -4.86 -22.97
CA LEU A 80 6.80 -4.94 -24.09
C LEU A 80 6.37 -5.99 -25.11
N GLY A 81 5.92 -7.16 -24.66
CA GLY A 81 5.38 -8.20 -25.52
C GLY A 81 4.15 -7.73 -26.30
N ASN A 82 3.26 -6.97 -25.66
CA ASN A 82 2.09 -6.37 -26.31
C ASN A 82 2.48 -5.26 -27.31
N LEU A 83 3.56 -4.52 -27.06
CA LEU A 83 4.09 -3.54 -28.01
C LEU A 83 4.63 -4.23 -29.28
N ASN A 84 5.38 -5.32 -29.12
CA ASN A 84 5.98 -6.04 -30.24
C ASN A 84 4.93 -6.75 -31.12
N LYS A 85 3.83 -7.22 -30.53
CA LYS A 85 2.73 -7.88 -31.24
C LYS A 85 1.76 -6.92 -31.93
N ASP A 86 1.86 -5.61 -31.64
CA ASP A 86 0.91 -4.63 -32.16
C ASP A 86 1.28 -4.25 -33.60
N THR A 87 0.47 -4.72 -34.56
CA THR A 87 0.63 -4.45 -36.00
C THR A 87 0.13 -3.07 -36.42
N SER A 88 -0.63 -2.38 -35.55
CA SER A 88 -1.20 -1.07 -35.85
C SER A 88 -0.24 0.11 -35.62
N ILE A 89 1.02 -0.19 -35.31
CA ILE A 89 2.07 0.79 -34.97
C ILE A 89 3.22 0.62 -35.95
N CYS A 90 3.73 1.75 -36.47
CA CYS A 90 4.90 1.73 -37.34
C CYS A 90 6.18 1.30 -36.59
N GLU A 91 7.14 0.74 -37.32
CA GLU A 91 8.36 0.19 -36.72
C GLU A 91 9.21 1.28 -36.05
N GLU A 92 9.22 2.50 -36.61
CA GLU A 92 9.93 3.64 -36.05
C GLU A 92 9.42 3.98 -34.64
N ASN A 93 8.10 3.99 -34.45
CA ASN A 93 7.49 4.25 -33.15
C ASN A 93 7.74 3.10 -32.18
N ARG A 94 7.70 1.86 -32.66
CA ARG A 94 8.02 0.68 -31.84
C ARG A 94 9.44 0.79 -31.28
N GLN A 95 10.43 1.07 -32.13
CA GLN A 95 11.82 1.23 -31.72
C GLN A 95 12.03 2.43 -30.81
N ALA A 96 11.38 3.57 -31.08
CA ALA A 96 11.45 4.75 -30.22
C ALA A 96 10.92 4.44 -28.80
N ILE A 97 9.80 3.72 -28.68
CA ILE A 97 9.24 3.32 -27.38
C ILE A 97 10.18 2.34 -26.65
N LEU A 98 10.75 1.37 -27.35
CA LEU A 98 11.71 0.42 -26.78
C LEU A 98 12.96 1.13 -26.25
N ASN A 99 13.55 2.02 -27.05
CA ASN A 99 14.73 2.79 -26.65
C ASN A 99 14.43 3.70 -25.45
N PHE A 100 13.28 4.38 -25.47
CA PHE A 100 12.87 5.18 -24.32
C PHE A 100 12.70 4.33 -23.06
N SER A 101 12.12 3.13 -23.17
CA SER A 101 11.95 2.23 -22.02
C SER A 101 13.30 1.83 -21.39
N LYS A 102 14.32 1.53 -22.22
CA LYS A 102 15.68 1.22 -21.77
C LYS A 102 16.31 2.41 -21.04
N ILE A 103 16.20 3.61 -21.59
CA ILE A 103 16.74 4.83 -20.98
C ILE A 103 16.04 5.13 -19.65
N ARG A 104 14.72 4.92 -19.56
CA ARG A 104 13.97 5.08 -18.30
C ARG A 104 14.44 4.11 -17.22
N LEU A 105 14.71 2.85 -17.58
CA LEU A 105 15.29 1.87 -16.66
C LEU A 105 16.71 2.28 -16.24
N ALA A 106 17.54 2.74 -17.18
CA ALA A 106 18.89 3.23 -16.89
C ALA A 106 18.89 4.45 -15.95
N LYS A 107 17.89 5.34 -16.07
CA LYS A 107 17.65 6.47 -15.16
C LYS A 107 17.03 6.05 -13.80
N GLY A 108 16.95 4.75 -13.50
CA GLY A 108 16.45 4.24 -12.22
C GLY A 108 14.92 4.21 -12.08
N SER A 109 14.16 4.33 -13.17
CA SER A 109 12.69 4.20 -13.09
C SER A 109 12.28 2.76 -12.77
N GLY A 110 11.40 2.58 -11.78
CA GLY A 110 10.89 1.25 -11.45
C GLY A 110 10.10 0.59 -12.60
N HIS A 111 10.17 -0.73 -12.70
CA HIS A 111 9.53 -1.55 -13.75
C HIS A 111 8.05 -1.21 -13.98
N GLY A 112 7.27 -1.03 -12.91
CA GLY A 112 5.85 -0.67 -13.02
C GLY A 112 5.59 0.69 -13.67
N ARG A 113 6.48 1.68 -13.46
CA ARG A 113 6.39 2.99 -14.11
C ARG A 113 6.72 2.88 -15.58
N VAL A 114 7.74 2.10 -15.94
CA VAL A 114 8.13 1.86 -17.33
C VAL A 114 7.03 1.10 -18.08
N ALA A 115 6.44 0.08 -17.46
CA ALA A 115 5.31 -0.66 -18.04
C ALA A 115 4.13 0.28 -18.38
N LYS A 116 3.81 1.23 -17.49
CA LYS A 116 2.78 2.25 -17.72
C LYS A 116 3.15 3.18 -18.89
N VAL A 117 4.40 3.62 -18.95
CA VAL A 117 4.91 4.47 -20.05
C VAL A 117 4.76 3.75 -21.39
N VAL A 118 5.21 2.49 -21.48
CA VAL A 118 5.09 1.66 -22.69
C VAL A 118 3.62 1.49 -23.08
N TYR A 119 2.75 1.19 -22.11
CA TYR A 119 1.31 1.09 -22.35
C TYR A 119 0.73 2.38 -22.95
N CYS A 120 0.98 3.53 -22.32
CA CYS A 120 0.44 4.81 -22.79
C CYS A 120 0.97 5.18 -24.18
N LEU A 121 2.28 5.04 -24.43
CA LEU A 121 2.87 5.37 -25.72
C LEU A 121 2.38 4.46 -26.85
N ARG A 122 2.15 3.17 -26.55
CA ARG A 122 1.55 2.25 -27.52
C ARG A 122 0.18 2.75 -28.00
N PHE A 123 -0.70 3.16 -27.09
CA PHE A 123 -2.01 3.72 -27.48
C PHE A 123 -1.91 5.08 -28.15
N LEU A 124 -1.03 5.97 -27.68
CA LEU A 124 -0.81 7.27 -28.34
C LEU A 124 -0.32 7.09 -29.78
N SER A 125 0.56 6.11 -30.02
CA SER A 125 1.01 5.78 -31.37
C SER A 125 -0.12 5.30 -32.27
N ARG A 126 -1.06 4.52 -31.73
CA ARG A 126 -2.22 4.01 -32.49
C ARG A 126 -3.19 5.12 -32.90
N TRP A 127 -3.34 6.13 -32.07
CA TRP A 127 -4.18 7.30 -32.37
C TRP A 127 -3.48 8.27 -33.31
N LEU A 128 -2.18 8.50 -33.13
CA LEU A 128 -1.41 9.41 -33.96
C LEU A 128 -1.29 8.93 -35.42
N LYS A 129 -1.21 7.61 -35.65
CA LYS A 129 -1.07 6.98 -36.99
C LYS A 129 0.08 7.55 -37.85
N LYS A 130 1.05 8.21 -37.22
CA LYS A 130 2.24 8.79 -37.84
C LYS A 130 3.47 8.54 -36.95
N PRO A 131 4.69 8.55 -37.51
CA PRO A 131 5.91 8.51 -36.71
C PRO A 131 5.97 9.69 -35.73
N PHE A 132 6.34 9.44 -34.48
CA PHE A 132 6.47 10.48 -33.44
C PHE A 132 7.51 11.56 -33.81
N VAL A 133 8.52 11.19 -34.60
CA VAL A 133 9.57 12.11 -35.06
C VAL A 133 9.00 13.15 -36.03
N GLU A 134 8.04 12.75 -36.86
CA GLU A 134 7.43 13.59 -37.90
C GLU A 134 6.21 14.38 -37.40
N ALA A 135 5.68 14.03 -36.23
CA ALA A 135 4.51 14.69 -35.67
C ALA A 135 4.75 16.18 -35.45
N THR A 136 3.85 16.99 -36.03
CA THR A 136 3.84 18.44 -35.87
C THR A 136 3.08 18.86 -34.61
N ARG A 137 3.18 20.14 -34.24
CA ARG A 137 2.39 20.71 -33.15
C ARG A 137 0.88 20.48 -33.34
N ASN A 138 0.38 20.62 -34.57
CA ASN A 138 -1.05 20.47 -34.87
C ASN A 138 -1.49 19.01 -34.71
N ASP A 139 -0.69 18.04 -35.15
CA ASP A 139 -0.98 16.61 -34.96
C ASP A 139 -1.11 16.28 -33.45
N LEU A 140 -0.23 16.85 -32.61
CA LEU A 140 -0.27 16.64 -31.16
C LEU A 140 -1.46 17.33 -30.49
N ILE A 141 -1.87 18.50 -30.98
CA ILE A 141 -3.09 19.17 -30.51
C ILE A 141 -4.32 18.31 -30.81
N ILE A 142 -4.42 17.77 -32.03
CA ILE A 142 -5.53 16.88 -32.44
C ILE A 142 -5.53 15.62 -31.56
N LEU A 143 -4.37 14.97 -31.38
CA LEU A 143 -4.22 13.78 -30.54
C LEU A 143 -4.69 14.01 -29.10
N VAL A 144 -4.29 15.14 -28.49
CA VAL A 144 -4.73 15.48 -27.13
C VAL A 144 -6.21 15.85 -27.11
N GLY A 145 -6.73 16.51 -28.16
CA GLY A 145 -8.16 16.81 -28.32
C GLY A 145 -9.02 15.55 -28.40
N GLU A 146 -8.57 14.53 -29.13
CA GLU A 146 -9.22 13.21 -29.17
C GLU A 146 -9.21 12.52 -27.81
N LEU A 147 -8.09 12.60 -27.07
CA LEU A 147 -7.97 12.05 -25.73
C LEU A 147 -8.92 12.75 -24.73
N GLU A 148 -9.01 14.08 -24.79
CA GLU A 148 -9.88 14.87 -23.92
C GLU A 148 -11.36 14.62 -24.19
N SER A 149 -11.73 14.53 -25.48
CA SER A 149 -13.10 14.28 -25.92
C SER A 149 -13.56 12.84 -25.70
N ASN A 150 -12.66 11.92 -25.33
CA ASN A 150 -13.01 10.51 -25.17
C ASN A 150 -13.71 10.24 -23.82
N PRO A 151 -15.02 9.91 -23.82
CA PRO A 151 -15.78 9.69 -22.58
C PRO A 151 -15.40 8.38 -21.87
N LYS A 152 -14.66 7.48 -22.52
CA LYS A 152 -14.25 6.19 -21.92
C LYS A 152 -13.14 6.34 -20.89
N TYR A 153 -12.44 7.48 -20.86
CA TYR A 153 -11.32 7.71 -19.96
C TYR A 153 -11.66 8.69 -18.84
N ALA A 154 -11.36 8.29 -17.60
CA ALA A 154 -11.39 9.21 -16.46
C ALA A 154 -10.32 10.30 -16.58
N GLU A 155 -10.54 11.44 -15.95
CA GLU A 155 -9.64 12.61 -15.94
C GLU A 155 -8.20 12.27 -15.53
N HIS A 156 -8.03 11.42 -14.52
CA HIS A 156 -6.70 10.94 -14.13
C HIS A 156 -5.99 10.12 -15.22
N THR A 157 -6.74 9.30 -15.96
CA THR A 157 -6.19 8.54 -17.08
C THR A 157 -5.75 9.47 -18.20
N LYS A 158 -6.58 10.47 -18.56
CA LYS A 158 -6.22 11.51 -19.53
C LYS A 158 -4.97 12.27 -19.09
N TYR A 159 -4.90 12.66 -17.82
CA TYR A 159 -3.72 13.30 -17.23
C TYR A 159 -2.45 12.44 -17.36
N ASP A 160 -2.52 11.14 -17.06
CA ASP A 160 -1.40 10.23 -17.20
C ASP A 160 -0.88 10.14 -18.64
N TYR A 161 -1.77 10.05 -19.63
CA TYR A 161 -1.40 10.08 -21.03
C TYR A 161 -0.67 11.38 -21.41
N LYS A 162 -1.22 12.54 -21.00
CA LYS A 162 -0.60 13.86 -21.25
C LYS A 162 0.80 13.98 -20.62
N ILE A 163 0.98 13.47 -19.40
CA ILE A 163 2.29 13.46 -18.71
C ILE A 163 3.29 12.55 -19.43
N VAL A 164 2.86 11.35 -19.83
CA VAL A 164 3.73 10.41 -20.56
C VAL A 164 4.14 11.00 -21.91
N LEU A 165 3.19 11.61 -22.64
CA LEU A 165 3.45 12.27 -23.93
C LEU A 165 4.49 13.39 -23.77
N LYS A 166 4.30 14.30 -22.80
CA LYS A 166 5.23 15.39 -22.53
C LYS A 166 6.64 14.90 -22.17
N MET A 167 6.71 13.86 -21.34
CA MET A 167 7.97 13.25 -20.92
C MET A 167 8.69 12.54 -22.07
N PHE A 168 7.94 11.90 -22.98
CA PHE A 168 8.49 11.22 -24.15
C PHE A 168 9.02 12.21 -25.18
N TYR A 169 8.26 13.25 -25.52
CA TYR A 169 8.73 14.27 -26.46
C TYR A 169 9.91 15.07 -25.93
N LYS A 170 9.99 15.32 -24.61
CA LYS A 170 11.21 15.90 -24.00
C LYS A 170 12.44 15.03 -24.27
N TRP A 171 12.30 13.70 -24.28
CA TRP A 171 13.41 12.81 -24.62
C TRP A 171 13.66 12.70 -26.13
N LEU A 172 12.60 12.72 -26.94
CA LEU A 172 12.69 12.48 -28.38
C LEU A 172 13.29 13.67 -29.14
N LYS A 173 12.86 14.90 -28.81
CA LYS A 173 13.23 16.13 -29.52
C LYS A 173 13.76 17.24 -28.61
N GLY A 174 13.78 17.02 -27.30
CA GLY A 174 14.19 18.04 -26.34
C GLY A 174 15.67 17.92 -26.01
N ASP A 175 16.32 19.07 -25.82
CA ASP A 175 17.59 19.14 -25.12
C ASP A 175 17.34 19.12 -23.60
N ASP A 176 18.40 18.92 -22.80
CA ASP A 176 18.26 18.79 -21.34
C ASP A 176 17.55 20.01 -20.69
N GLU A 177 17.68 21.19 -21.29
CA GLU A 177 17.20 22.48 -20.77
C GLU A 177 15.87 22.98 -21.38
N VAL A 178 15.54 22.64 -22.64
CA VAL A 178 14.40 23.26 -23.36
C VAL A 178 13.38 22.22 -23.81
N PHE A 179 12.09 22.50 -23.56
CA PHE A 179 11.00 21.66 -24.07
C PHE A 179 10.79 21.88 -25.58
N PRO A 180 10.51 20.81 -26.36
CA PRO A 180 10.23 20.94 -27.79
C PRO A 180 9.03 21.86 -28.06
N LYS A 181 9.12 22.63 -29.15
CA LYS A 181 8.08 23.58 -29.58
C LYS A 181 6.74 22.88 -29.85
N GLU A 182 6.79 21.61 -30.24
CA GLU A 182 5.61 20.80 -30.58
C GLU A 182 4.76 20.45 -29.36
N ILE A 183 5.35 20.40 -28.16
CA ILE A 183 4.67 19.94 -26.92
C ILE A 183 4.68 20.98 -25.79
N SER A 184 5.39 22.10 -25.95
CA SER A 184 5.55 23.11 -24.90
C SER A 184 4.22 23.72 -24.41
N TRP A 185 3.21 23.80 -25.29
CA TRP A 185 1.86 24.27 -24.97
C TRP A 185 1.10 23.34 -24.01
N LEU A 186 1.46 22.06 -23.95
CA LEU A 186 0.76 21.08 -23.13
C LEU A 186 1.15 21.26 -21.66
N THR A 187 0.20 21.76 -20.88
CA THR A 187 0.30 21.84 -19.42
C THR A 187 -0.75 20.93 -18.79
N PRO A 188 -0.40 19.68 -18.46
CA PRO A 188 -1.35 18.75 -17.86
C PRO A 188 -1.79 19.31 -16.51
N LYS A 189 -3.04 19.74 -16.42
CA LYS A 189 -3.71 20.08 -15.16
C LYS A 189 -4.68 18.96 -14.84
N LEU A 190 -4.77 18.65 -13.55
CA LEU A 190 -5.83 17.81 -13.02
C LEU A 190 -6.87 18.75 -12.42
N LYS A 191 -8.14 18.61 -12.79
CA LYS A 191 -9.21 19.29 -12.05
C LYS A 191 -9.28 18.63 -10.68
N ASN A 192 -9.01 19.38 -9.61
CA ASN A 192 -9.03 18.89 -8.23
C ASN A 192 -10.49 18.76 -7.73
N GLU A 193 -11.33 18.02 -8.45
CA GLU A 193 -12.78 17.97 -8.18
C GLU A 193 -13.20 16.75 -7.36
N ASN A 194 -12.29 15.80 -7.07
CA ASN A 194 -12.64 14.55 -6.39
C ASN A 194 -12.13 14.47 -4.96
N HIS A 195 -12.52 15.44 -4.12
CA HIS A 195 -12.54 15.17 -2.68
C HIS A 195 -13.66 14.17 -2.43
N LYS A 196 -13.32 13.00 -1.88
CA LYS A 196 -14.34 12.03 -1.50
C LYS A 196 -15.28 12.68 -0.50
N LEU A 197 -16.58 12.58 -0.77
CA LEU A 197 -17.58 13.03 0.18
C LEU A 197 -17.46 12.19 1.47
N PRO A 198 -17.73 12.77 2.65
CA PRO A 198 -17.73 12.02 3.91
C PRO A 198 -18.58 10.74 3.86
N GLU A 199 -19.69 10.75 3.13
CA GLU A 199 -20.59 9.61 2.91
C GLU A 199 -19.93 8.45 2.16
N GLU A 200 -18.94 8.72 1.31
CA GLU A 200 -18.20 7.67 0.59
C GLU A 200 -17.20 6.95 1.50
N LEU A 201 -16.86 7.52 2.65
CA LEU A 201 -15.94 6.94 3.62
C LEU A 201 -16.64 5.89 4.49
N LEU A 202 -15.89 4.88 4.91
CA LEU A 202 -16.34 3.93 5.92
C LEU A 202 -16.44 4.61 7.30
N SER A 203 -17.60 4.47 7.95
CA SER A 203 -17.75 4.75 9.39
C SER A 203 -17.10 3.65 10.22
N GLU A 204 -16.84 3.93 11.49
CA GLU A 204 -16.29 2.94 12.41
C GLU A 204 -17.26 1.78 12.67
N GLU A 205 -18.56 2.06 12.71
CA GLU A 205 -19.61 1.03 12.79
C GLU A 205 -19.58 0.09 11.59
N GLU A 206 -19.43 0.63 10.37
CA GLU A 206 -19.31 -0.18 9.15
C GLU A 206 -18.07 -1.08 9.20
N VAL A 207 -16.94 -0.58 9.74
CA VAL A 207 -15.72 -1.37 9.92
C VAL A 207 -15.94 -2.51 10.91
N LEU A 208 -16.57 -2.23 12.05
CA LEU A 208 -16.92 -3.26 13.05
C LEU A 208 -17.89 -4.29 12.48
N LYS A 209 -18.87 -3.86 11.68
CA LYS A 209 -19.82 -4.74 10.98
C LYS A 209 -19.11 -5.66 9.99
N LEU A 210 -18.16 -5.15 9.21
CA LEU A 210 -17.33 -5.96 8.32
C LEU A 210 -16.51 -6.99 9.09
N ALA A 211 -15.86 -6.58 10.17
CA ALA A 211 -15.04 -7.47 11.00
C ALA A 211 -15.89 -8.55 11.67
N ASN A 212 -17.09 -8.23 12.18
CA ASN A 212 -18.01 -9.20 12.76
C ASN A 212 -18.57 -10.20 11.73
N THR A 213 -18.73 -9.76 10.49
CA THR A 213 -19.21 -10.59 9.37
C THR A 213 -18.15 -11.59 8.88
N ALA A 214 -16.86 -11.31 9.13
CA ALA A 214 -15.79 -12.22 8.76
C ALA A 214 -15.82 -13.47 9.67
N GLU A 215 -15.91 -14.66 9.09
CA GLU A 215 -15.97 -15.91 9.88
C GLU A 215 -14.59 -16.29 10.45
N HIS A 216 -13.54 -16.13 9.64
CA HIS A 216 -12.19 -16.58 9.99
C HIS A 216 -11.46 -15.54 10.86
N PRO A 217 -10.83 -15.93 11.99
CA PRO A 217 -10.16 -14.97 12.91
C PRO A 217 -9.11 -14.10 12.22
N ARG A 218 -8.35 -14.67 11.28
CA ARG A 218 -7.43 -13.91 10.41
C ARG A 218 -8.11 -12.74 9.69
N ASP A 219 -9.25 -12.97 9.05
CA ASP A 219 -9.92 -11.93 8.25
C ASP A 219 -10.50 -10.83 9.18
N LYS A 220 -10.97 -11.21 10.39
CA LYS A 220 -11.36 -10.26 11.44
C LYS A 220 -10.19 -9.35 11.82
N ALA A 221 -9.06 -9.95 12.20
CA ALA A 221 -7.85 -9.22 12.58
C ALA A 221 -7.35 -8.33 11.42
N PHE A 222 -7.38 -8.85 10.19
CA PHE A 222 -6.94 -8.13 9.00
C PHE A 222 -7.74 -6.85 8.78
N ILE A 223 -9.08 -6.90 8.87
CA ILE A 223 -9.94 -5.73 8.67
C ILE A 223 -9.67 -4.65 9.72
N LEU A 224 -9.62 -5.05 11.00
CA LEU A 224 -9.41 -4.11 12.11
C LEU A 224 -8.02 -3.48 12.05
N VAL A 225 -6.97 -4.27 11.78
CA VAL A 225 -5.60 -3.75 11.64
C VAL A 225 -5.50 -2.84 10.40
N LEU A 226 -6.11 -3.22 9.27
CA LEU A 226 -6.10 -2.40 8.05
C LEU A 226 -6.76 -1.04 8.28
N TYR A 227 -7.88 -1.01 9.00
CA TYR A 227 -8.54 0.24 9.37
C TYR A 227 -7.69 1.05 10.35
N GLU A 228 -7.33 0.47 11.50
CA GLU A 228 -6.72 1.20 12.61
C GLU A 228 -5.38 1.82 12.19
N THR A 229 -4.54 1.06 11.49
CA THR A 229 -3.22 1.52 11.02
C THR A 229 -3.29 2.48 9.84
N GLY A 230 -4.37 2.43 9.04
CA GLY A 230 -4.46 3.14 7.77
C GLY A 230 -3.31 2.88 6.80
N CYS A 231 -2.58 1.77 6.92
CA CYS A 231 -1.43 1.46 6.07
C CYS A 231 -1.86 1.15 4.64
N ARG A 232 -0.93 1.29 3.69
CA ARG A 232 -1.18 0.84 2.30
C ARG A 232 -1.32 -0.68 2.28
N ILE A 233 -2.08 -1.20 1.34
CA ILE A 233 -2.27 -2.66 1.25
C ILE A 233 -0.94 -3.43 1.06
N GLY A 234 -0.01 -2.90 0.26
CA GLY A 234 1.31 -3.52 0.08
C GLY A 234 2.17 -3.50 1.36
N GLU A 235 1.99 -2.49 2.21
CA GLU A 235 2.63 -2.40 3.53
C GLU A 235 2.05 -3.46 4.48
N ILE A 236 0.73 -3.62 4.51
CA ILE A 236 0.06 -4.64 5.35
C ILE A 236 0.42 -6.06 4.90
N LEU A 237 0.35 -6.35 3.59
CA LEU A 237 0.61 -7.70 3.07
C LEU A 237 2.08 -8.10 3.13
N SER A 238 3.01 -7.15 3.31
CA SER A 238 4.44 -7.45 3.47
C SER A 238 4.85 -7.65 4.94
N LEU A 239 3.95 -7.42 5.90
CA LEU A 239 4.22 -7.68 7.31
C LEU A 239 4.54 -9.17 7.55
N ARG A 240 5.56 -9.41 8.35
CA ARG A 240 5.97 -10.72 8.85
C ARG A 240 5.75 -10.80 10.35
N MET A 241 5.80 -12.01 10.91
CA MET A 241 5.62 -12.24 12.35
C MET A 241 6.60 -11.39 13.18
N LYS A 242 7.87 -11.29 12.76
CA LYS A 242 8.90 -10.46 13.44
C LYS A 242 8.63 -8.96 13.44
N ASN A 243 7.67 -8.48 12.64
CA ASN A 243 7.32 -7.07 12.57
C ASN A 243 6.29 -6.65 13.63
N VAL A 244 5.78 -7.60 14.42
CA VAL A 244 4.79 -7.34 15.47
C VAL A 244 5.46 -7.43 16.84
N GLN A 245 5.30 -6.39 17.65
CA GLN A 245 5.77 -6.36 19.04
C GLN A 245 4.60 -5.95 19.93
N PHE A 246 4.26 -6.78 20.92
CA PHE A 246 3.22 -6.47 21.89
C PHE A 246 3.81 -5.76 23.11
N ASP A 247 3.04 -4.83 23.67
CA ASP A 247 3.33 -4.15 24.93
C ASP A 247 2.03 -4.04 25.77
N GLN A 248 2.11 -3.40 26.94
CA GLN A 248 0.98 -3.26 27.85
C GLN A 248 -0.18 -2.39 27.32
N TYR A 249 0.04 -1.64 26.23
CA TYR A 249 -0.95 -0.74 25.63
C TYR A 249 -1.52 -1.26 24.31
N GLY A 250 -0.96 -2.35 23.77
CA GLY A 250 -1.40 -2.96 22.52
C GLY A 250 -0.23 -3.56 21.74
N ALA A 251 -0.10 -3.18 20.47
CA ALA A 251 1.00 -3.65 19.63
C ALA A 251 1.61 -2.55 18.76
N ILE A 252 2.89 -2.68 18.46
CA ILE A 252 3.65 -1.86 17.53
C ILE A 252 3.96 -2.69 16.29
N LEU A 253 3.57 -2.19 15.13
CA LEU A 253 3.87 -2.77 13.83
C LEU A 253 5.03 -2.00 13.18
N ARG A 254 6.11 -2.70 12.85
CA ARG A 254 7.19 -2.13 12.03
C ARG A 254 6.86 -2.33 10.55
N VAL A 255 6.47 -1.24 9.89
CA VAL A 255 6.00 -1.23 8.51
C VAL A 255 7.05 -0.62 7.61
N THR A 256 7.38 -1.32 6.52
CA THR A 256 8.28 -0.81 5.47
C THR A 256 7.48 -0.46 4.22
N GLY A 257 7.57 0.80 3.78
CA GLY A 257 6.85 1.29 2.60
C GLY A 257 7.73 2.09 1.66
N LYS A 258 7.11 2.66 0.62
CA LYS A 258 7.79 3.52 -0.37
C LYS A 258 8.49 4.73 0.28
N THR A 259 7.94 5.21 1.39
CA THR A 259 8.43 6.38 2.13
C THR A 259 9.38 6.03 3.27
N GLY A 260 9.77 4.77 3.41
CA GLY A 260 10.68 4.29 4.44
C GLY A 260 10.03 3.38 5.48
N ASP A 261 10.81 3.06 6.51
CA ASP A 261 10.37 2.30 7.67
C ASP A 261 9.69 3.22 8.68
N ARG A 262 8.55 2.79 9.23
CA ARG A 262 7.89 3.46 10.34
C ARG A 262 7.30 2.49 11.35
N ARG A 263 7.07 2.97 12.56
CA ARG A 263 6.37 2.24 13.62
C ARG A 263 4.94 2.73 13.71
N VAL A 264 3.97 1.82 13.63
CA VAL A 264 2.54 2.15 13.75
C VAL A 264 1.99 1.43 14.96
N ARG A 265 1.46 2.17 15.93
CA ARG A 265 0.81 1.59 17.09
C ARG A 265 -0.65 1.26 16.79
N ILE A 266 -1.07 0.08 17.22
CA ILE A 266 -2.45 -0.38 17.28
C ILE A 266 -2.83 -0.68 18.73
N ILE A 267 -4.05 -0.31 19.09
CA ILE A 267 -4.60 -0.42 20.44
C ILE A 267 -5.88 -1.25 20.37
N SER A 268 -6.87 -0.83 19.56
CA SER A 268 -8.19 -1.48 19.52
C SER A 268 -8.22 -2.80 18.76
N SER A 269 -7.35 -2.98 17.78
CA SER A 269 -7.20 -4.24 17.03
C SER A 269 -6.15 -5.18 17.64
N SER A 270 -5.42 -4.75 18.67
CA SER A 270 -4.29 -5.49 19.25
C SER A 270 -4.70 -6.88 19.77
N SER A 271 -5.79 -6.98 20.52
CA SER A 271 -6.24 -8.25 21.09
C SER A 271 -6.71 -9.23 19.99
N THR A 272 -7.38 -8.73 18.94
CA THR A 272 -7.80 -9.57 17.79
C THR A 272 -6.59 -10.04 17.00
N LEU A 273 -5.58 -9.19 16.85
CA LEU A 273 -4.31 -9.58 16.25
C LEU A 273 -3.60 -10.66 17.08
N ALA A 274 -3.57 -10.52 18.40
CA ALA A 274 -3.01 -11.53 19.30
C ALA A 274 -3.75 -12.87 19.16
N SER A 275 -5.09 -12.86 19.13
CA SER A 275 -5.88 -14.07 18.90
C SER A 275 -5.55 -14.75 17.56
N TRP A 276 -5.33 -13.96 16.50
CA TRP A 276 -4.89 -14.51 15.21
C TRP A 276 -3.48 -15.11 15.29
N ILE A 277 -2.54 -14.41 15.92
CA ILE A 277 -1.16 -14.88 16.09
C ILE A 277 -1.10 -16.20 16.87
N ASN A 278 -1.93 -16.36 17.91
CA ASN A 278 -1.98 -17.57 18.72
C ASN A 278 -2.41 -18.82 17.94
N ILE A 279 -3.26 -18.67 16.93
CA ILE A 279 -3.70 -19.77 16.07
C ILE A 279 -2.96 -19.81 14.72
N HIS A 280 -1.93 -18.96 14.56
CA HIS A 280 -1.23 -18.82 13.30
C HIS A 280 -0.44 -20.10 13.00
N PRO A 281 -0.56 -20.70 11.81
CA PRO A 281 0.04 -22.01 11.50
C PRO A 281 1.57 -22.04 11.57
N LYS A 282 2.21 -20.86 11.55
CA LYS A 282 3.67 -20.68 11.64
C LYS A 282 4.07 -19.56 12.61
N ALA A 283 3.38 -19.45 13.75
CA ALA A 283 3.61 -18.38 14.73
C ALA A 283 5.09 -18.26 15.16
N ASN A 284 5.78 -19.40 15.31
CA ASN A 284 7.17 -19.47 15.78
C ASN A 284 8.21 -19.06 14.72
N ASN A 285 7.82 -18.89 13.45
CA ASN A 285 8.72 -18.46 12.40
C ASN A 285 8.59 -16.94 12.19
N GLY A 286 9.58 -16.19 12.67
CA GLY A 286 9.63 -14.73 12.55
C GLY A 286 9.58 -14.23 11.10
N ASP A 287 10.07 -15.01 10.14
CA ASP A 287 10.02 -14.68 8.72
C ASP A 287 8.72 -15.13 8.04
N SER A 288 7.81 -15.83 8.71
CA SER A 288 6.50 -16.14 8.12
C SER A 288 5.72 -14.85 7.84
N PRO A 289 4.98 -14.75 6.72
CA PRO A 289 4.04 -13.65 6.53
C PRO A 289 3.02 -13.64 7.67
N LEU A 290 2.66 -12.45 8.15
CA LEU A 290 1.65 -12.27 9.20
C LEU A 290 0.25 -12.66 8.71
N TRP A 291 -0.01 -12.41 7.44
CA TRP A 291 -1.25 -12.75 6.76
C TRP A 291 -0.96 -13.89 5.79
N THR A 292 -1.62 -15.03 5.97
CA THR A 292 -1.48 -16.18 5.07
C THR A 292 -2.47 -16.11 3.92
N SER A 293 -2.25 -16.80 2.80
CA SER A 293 -3.32 -16.99 1.80
C SER A 293 -4.32 -18.07 2.27
N ARG A 294 -5.60 -17.97 1.86
CA ARG A 294 -6.68 -18.93 2.22
C ARG A 294 -6.73 -20.17 1.32
N ALA A 295 -5.78 -20.34 0.40
CA ALA A 295 -5.84 -21.46 -0.54
C ALA A 295 -5.62 -22.81 0.19
N ASN A 296 -6.37 -23.83 -0.20
CA ASN A 296 -6.40 -25.18 0.39
C ASN A 296 -5.09 -26.00 0.24
N ASN A 297 -3.99 -25.35 -0.16
CA ASN A 297 -2.71 -26.02 -0.35
C ASN A 297 -1.67 -25.40 0.58
N ARG A 298 -0.99 -26.28 1.32
CA ARG A 298 0.00 -25.95 2.37
C ARG A 298 1.10 -24.99 1.88
N LYS A 299 1.44 -25.02 0.58
CA LYS A 299 2.40 -24.10 -0.06
C LYS A 299 1.95 -22.63 -0.06
N TYR A 300 0.65 -22.35 0.08
CA TYR A 300 0.10 -20.99 0.11
C TYR A 300 0.07 -20.37 1.51
N LEU A 301 0.30 -21.17 2.55
CA LEU A 301 0.48 -20.66 3.92
C LEU A 301 1.82 -19.92 4.09
N GLU A 302 2.75 -20.13 3.17
CA GLU A 302 4.07 -19.46 3.16
C GLU A 302 4.07 -18.14 2.38
N LYS A 303 2.93 -17.79 1.77
CA LYS A 303 2.81 -16.62 0.91
C LYS A 303 1.74 -15.69 1.45
N PRO A 304 1.97 -14.37 1.36
CA PRO A 304 0.91 -13.41 1.64
C PRO A 304 -0.24 -13.56 0.64
N PRO A 305 -1.47 -13.17 1.00
CA PRO A 305 -2.56 -13.01 0.04
C PRO A 305 -2.15 -12.14 -1.14
N ASP A 306 -2.60 -12.48 -2.33
CA ASP A 306 -2.52 -11.59 -3.48
C ASP A 306 -3.53 -10.45 -3.35
N HIS A 307 -3.25 -9.31 -3.99
CA HIS A 307 -4.17 -8.17 -3.96
C HIS A 307 -5.59 -8.56 -4.38
N ARG A 308 -5.75 -9.35 -5.44
CA ARG A 308 -7.06 -9.71 -5.99
C ARG A 308 -7.87 -10.53 -4.99
N SER A 309 -7.28 -11.48 -4.26
CA SER A 309 -8.02 -12.20 -3.20
C SER A 309 -8.49 -11.26 -2.09
N ILE A 310 -7.70 -10.26 -1.69
CA ILE A 310 -8.15 -9.26 -0.72
C ILE A 310 -9.33 -8.43 -1.24
N TYR A 311 -9.29 -8.02 -2.51
CA TYR A 311 -10.44 -7.31 -3.12
C TYR A 311 -11.71 -8.19 -3.14
N VAL A 312 -11.57 -9.48 -3.47
CA VAL A 312 -12.69 -10.43 -3.47
C VAL A 312 -13.20 -10.65 -2.05
N LEU A 313 -12.31 -10.80 -1.06
CA LEU A 313 -12.65 -10.93 0.35
C LEU A 313 -13.46 -9.72 0.83
N LEU A 314 -12.93 -8.50 0.65
CA LEU A 314 -13.59 -7.27 1.08
C LEU A 314 -14.95 -7.08 0.39
N LYS A 315 -15.04 -7.37 -0.92
CA LYS A 315 -16.30 -7.29 -1.66
C LYS A 315 -17.33 -8.32 -1.14
N GLY A 316 -16.90 -9.53 -0.85
CA GLY A 316 -17.76 -10.58 -0.29
C GLY A 316 -18.28 -10.21 1.10
N LEU A 317 -17.41 -9.68 1.97
CA LEU A 317 -17.78 -9.23 3.31
C LEU A 317 -18.71 -8.01 3.27
N ALA A 318 -18.46 -7.05 2.37
CA ALA A 318 -19.35 -5.91 2.17
C ALA A 318 -20.77 -6.34 1.80
N LYS A 319 -20.88 -7.28 0.85
CA LYS A 319 -22.17 -7.85 0.43
C LYS A 319 -22.88 -8.55 1.59
N LYS A 320 -22.17 -9.40 2.34
CA LYS A 320 -22.73 -10.11 3.50
C LYS A 320 -23.15 -9.15 4.62
N ALA A 321 -22.41 -8.07 4.83
CA ALA A 321 -22.70 -7.05 5.83
C ALA A 321 -23.81 -6.05 5.41
N GLY A 322 -24.31 -6.14 4.17
CA GLY A 322 -25.31 -5.20 3.63
C GLY A 322 -24.76 -3.78 3.46
N ILE A 323 -23.47 -3.63 3.18
CA ILE A 323 -22.83 -2.33 2.94
C ILE A 323 -22.79 -2.08 1.44
N ASN A 324 -23.51 -1.05 0.98
CA ASN A 324 -23.65 -0.71 -0.44
C ASN A 324 -22.42 0.04 -1.01
N LYS A 325 -21.55 0.58 -0.14
CA LYS A 325 -20.35 1.30 -0.55
C LYS A 325 -19.36 0.38 -1.25
N ARG A 326 -18.65 0.92 -2.25
CA ARG A 326 -17.57 0.18 -2.92
C ARG A 326 -16.34 0.08 -2.00
N ILE A 327 -16.16 -1.08 -1.37
CA ILE A 327 -15.06 -1.31 -0.42
C ILE A 327 -13.79 -1.76 -1.14
N TYR A 328 -12.67 -1.12 -0.82
CA TYR A 328 -11.32 -1.48 -1.27
C TYR A 328 -10.27 -1.02 -0.26
N PRO A 329 -9.04 -1.57 -0.25
CA PRO A 329 -8.08 -1.31 0.82
C PRO A 329 -7.72 0.16 1.02
N HIS A 330 -7.59 0.94 -0.06
CA HIS A 330 -7.32 2.37 0.05
C HIS A 330 -8.47 3.14 0.71
N LEU A 331 -9.72 2.67 0.66
CA LEU A 331 -10.84 3.31 1.32
C LEU A 331 -10.65 3.35 2.84
N PHE A 332 -10.19 2.25 3.44
CA PHE A 332 -9.87 2.18 4.88
C PHE A 332 -8.86 3.26 5.29
N ARG A 333 -7.82 3.46 4.47
CA ARG A 333 -6.84 4.51 4.71
C ARG A 333 -7.45 5.91 4.63
N HIS A 334 -8.29 6.17 3.64
CA HIS A 334 -8.99 7.47 3.54
C HIS A 334 -9.87 7.70 4.76
N SER A 335 -10.69 6.72 5.15
CA SER A 335 -11.53 6.79 6.34
C SER A 335 -10.73 7.06 7.61
N ARG A 336 -9.63 6.32 7.82
CA ARG A 336 -8.80 6.50 9.00
C ARG A 336 -8.09 7.86 9.00
N ALA A 337 -7.62 8.33 7.85
CA ALA A 337 -7.00 9.64 7.71
C ALA A 337 -7.97 10.77 8.04
N THR A 338 -9.20 10.71 7.53
CA THR A 338 -10.25 11.68 7.87
C THR A 338 -10.58 11.63 9.36
N ALA A 339 -10.78 10.44 9.93
CA ALA A 339 -11.10 10.27 11.35
C ALA A 339 -10.01 10.80 12.31
N LEU A 340 -8.74 10.72 11.90
CA LEU A 340 -7.62 11.25 12.67
C LEU A 340 -7.33 12.73 12.38
N ALA A 341 -7.77 13.29 11.26
CA ALA A 341 -7.41 14.65 10.86
C ALA A 341 -7.93 15.74 11.81
N GLY A 342 -9.07 15.48 12.47
CA GLY A 342 -9.61 16.34 13.54
C GLY A 342 -8.95 16.14 14.90
N LYS A 343 -8.16 15.08 15.09
CA LYS A 343 -7.58 14.68 16.40
C LYS A 343 -6.07 14.86 16.48
N LEU A 344 -5.38 14.80 15.34
CA LEU A 344 -3.94 14.89 15.24
C LEU A 344 -3.51 16.14 14.49
N THR A 345 -2.35 16.68 14.86
CA THR A 345 -1.69 17.74 14.09
C THR A 345 -1.30 17.24 12.70
N GLU A 346 -1.09 18.15 11.76
CA GLU A 346 -0.69 17.80 10.40
C GLU A 346 0.62 16.99 10.35
N PHE A 347 1.58 17.36 11.20
CA PHE A 347 2.85 16.66 11.32
C PHE A 347 2.66 15.23 11.85
N GLN A 348 1.86 15.05 12.90
CA GLN A 348 1.54 13.72 13.45
C GLN A 348 0.82 12.84 12.42
N LEU A 349 -0.10 13.40 11.62
CA LEU A 349 -0.73 12.67 10.51
C LEU A 349 0.30 12.23 9.47
N LYS A 350 1.19 13.13 9.07
CA LYS A 350 2.24 12.82 8.08
C LYS A 350 3.15 11.71 8.58
N ASP A 351 3.57 11.75 9.84
CA ASP A 351 4.36 10.68 10.46
C ASP A 351 3.60 9.35 10.50
N TYR A 352 2.38 9.36 11.05
CA TYR A 352 1.54 8.16 11.22
C TYR A 352 1.27 7.45 9.88
N PHE A 353 0.87 8.21 8.87
CA PHE A 353 0.54 7.69 7.55
C PHE A 353 1.78 7.47 6.66
N GLY A 354 2.98 7.91 7.08
CA GLY A 354 4.20 7.85 6.29
C GLY A 354 4.09 8.70 5.02
N TRP A 355 3.59 9.92 5.14
CA TRP A 355 3.64 10.94 4.07
C TRP A 355 4.95 11.71 4.13
N VAL A 356 5.38 12.24 2.98
CA VAL A 356 6.56 13.10 2.94
C VAL A 356 6.25 14.39 3.70
N PRO A 357 7.14 14.89 4.58
CA PRO A 357 6.86 16.08 5.39
C PRO A 357 6.38 17.30 4.59
N GLY A 358 6.96 17.54 3.41
CA GLY A 358 6.58 18.63 2.51
C GLY A 358 5.42 18.34 1.55
N SER A 359 4.64 17.28 1.74
CA SER A 359 3.51 16.97 0.86
C SER A 359 2.20 17.59 1.34
N ASP A 360 1.35 18.00 0.40
CA ASP A 360 0.00 18.54 0.64
C ASP A 360 -1.04 17.45 0.99
N MET A 361 -0.59 16.21 1.14
CA MET A 361 -1.48 15.06 1.29
C MET A 361 -2.30 15.11 2.58
N ALA A 362 -1.76 15.72 3.65
CA ALA A 362 -2.49 15.88 4.90
C ALA A 362 -3.61 16.92 4.79
N SER A 363 -3.35 18.02 4.08
CA SER A 363 -4.31 19.12 3.86
C SER A 363 -5.62 18.61 3.26
N VAL A 364 -5.55 17.63 2.34
CA VAL A 364 -6.72 16.96 1.74
C VAL A 364 -7.73 16.49 2.81
N TYR A 365 -7.27 16.01 3.97
CA TYR A 365 -8.13 15.48 5.04
C TYR A 365 -8.41 16.50 6.14
N VAL A 366 -7.47 17.41 6.40
CA VAL A 366 -7.66 18.46 7.42
C VAL A 366 -8.85 19.34 7.04
N HIS A 367 -8.99 19.72 5.77
CA HIS A 367 -10.14 20.48 5.28
C HIS A 367 -11.47 19.73 5.45
N LEU A 368 -11.47 18.40 5.24
CA LEU A 368 -12.66 17.55 5.40
C LEU A 368 -13.07 17.38 6.86
N SER A 369 -12.11 17.35 7.79
CA SER A 369 -12.41 17.19 9.21
C SER A 369 -13.02 18.43 9.85
N GLY A 370 -13.10 19.55 9.11
CA GLY A 370 -13.64 20.82 9.60
C GLY A 370 -13.07 21.13 10.97
N ARG A 371 -11.72 21.25 11.06
CA ARG A 371 -11.08 21.68 12.31
C ARG A 371 -11.72 22.99 12.66
N ASP A 372 -12.60 22.91 13.63
CA ASP A 372 -13.39 24.02 14.07
C ASP A 372 -12.45 24.84 14.95
N VAL A 373 -11.79 25.80 14.29
CA VAL A 373 -10.88 26.73 14.93
C VAL A 373 -11.62 27.41 16.08
N ASP A 374 -12.91 27.67 15.90
CA ASP A 374 -13.76 28.28 16.91
C ASP A 374 -13.92 27.33 18.09
N ASN A 375 -14.21 26.04 17.90
CA ASN A 375 -14.22 25.07 19.01
C ASN A 375 -12.86 24.96 19.74
N ALA A 376 -11.74 25.07 19.02
CA ALA A 376 -10.42 25.06 19.65
C ALA A 376 -10.15 26.34 20.46
N LEU A 377 -10.57 27.51 19.95
CA LEU A 377 -10.47 28.80 20.64
C LEU A 377 -11.42 28.87 21.84
N LEU A 378 -12.66 28.39 21.70
CA LEU A 378 -13.64 28.32 22.77
C LEU A 378 -13.11 27.47 23.94
N LYS A 379 -12.51 26.30 23.66
CA LYS A 379 -11.84 25.49 24.69
C LYS A 379 -10.66 26.20 25.35
N LEU A 380 -9.85 26.94 24.60
CA LEU A 380 -8.74 27.74 25.16
C LEU A 380 -9.25 28.84 26.11
N HIS A 381 -10.44 29.37 25.87
CA HIS A 381 -11.08 30.37 26.71
C HIS A 381 -12.03 29.78 27.75
N GLY A 382 -12.03 28.45 27.96
CA GLY A 382 -12.84 27.78 28.98
C GLY A 382 -14.34 27.71 28.66
N LEU A 383 -14.72 27.95 27.40
CA LEU A 383 -16.09 27.83 26.91
C LEU A 383 -16.28 26.44 26.29
N GLU A 384 -17.16 25.64 26.89
CA GLU A 384 -17.55 24.35 26.33
C GLU A 384 -18.68 24.53 25.31
N THR A 385 -18.49 24.02 24.11
CA THR A 385 -19.58 23.92 23.12
C THR A 385 -20.37 22.64 23.36
N THR A 386 -21.70 22.78 23.40
CA THR A 386 -22.66 21.68 23.62
C THR A 386 -22.80 20.72 22.44
N GLU A 387 -22.07 20.94 21.34
CA GLU A 387 -22.02 20.02 20.22
C GLU A 387 -21.05 18.87 20.49
N GLU A 388 -21.46 17.96 21.38
CA GLU A 388 -20.88 16.61 21.42
C GLU A 388 -21.25 15.90 20.11
N LYS A 389 -20.49 16.13 19.04
CA LYS A 389 -20.44 15.20 17.92
C LYS A 389 -20.12 13.84 18.52
N LYS A 390 -21.07 12.90 18.45
CA LYS A 390 -20.89 11.49 18.88
C LYS A 390 -19.47 11.07 18.54
N GLU A 391 -18.65 10.82 19.57
CA GLU A 391 -17.29 10.38 19.37
C GLU A 391 -17.32 8.97 18.77
N ASP A 392 -17.40 8.90 17.44
CA ASP A 392 -17.11 7.69 16.67
C ASP A 392 -15.62 7.39 16.84
N THR A 393 -15.29 6.80 17.99
CA THR A 393 -13.98 6.21 18.27
C THR A 393 -14.16 4.76 18.65
N ILE A 394 -13.42 3.88 17.97
CA ILE A 394 -13.32 2.47 18.28
C ILE A 394 -12.61 2.36 19.64
N LYS A 395 -13.38 2.39 20.73
CA LYS A 395 -12.89 2.28 22.10
C LYS A 395 -12.62 0.81 22.44
N VAL A 396 -11.53 0.57 23.18
CA VAL A 396 -11.24 -0.75 23.75
C VAL A 396 -12.25 -1.09 24.84
N ARG A 397 -12.63 -2.36 24.93
CA ARG A 397 -13.46 -2.86 26.04
C ARG A 397 -12.56 -3.31 27.18
N SER A 398 -12.73 -2.76 28.37
CA SER A 398 -12.01 -3.21 29.56
C SER A 398 -12.73 -4.39 30.21
N CYS A 399 -12.02 -5.46 30.53
CA CYS A 399 -12.60 -6.60 31.23
C CYS A 399 -12.89 -6.22 32.70
N PRO A 400 -14.13 -6.38 33.20
CA PRO A 400 -14.47 -6.01 34.58
C PRO A 400 -13.75 -6.90 35.62
N LYS A 401 -13.40 -8.15 35.27
CA LYS A 401 -12.71 -9.09 36.18
C LYS A 401 -11.20 -8.86 36.24
N CYS A 402 -10.53 -8.80 35.09
CA CYS A 402 -9.05 -8.79 35.04
C CYS A 402 -8.44 -7.50 34.48
N LYS A 403 -9.28 -6.50 34.16
CA LYS A 403 -8.91 -5.18 33.60
C LYS A 403 -8.16 -5.22 32.27
N GLU A 404 -8.13 -6.37 31.60
CA GLU A 404 -7.50 -6.53 30.29
C GLU A 404 -8.25 -5.73 29.21
N HIS A 405 -7.50 -5.06 28.33
CA HIS A 405 -8.05 -4.33 27.20
C HIS A 405 -8.33 -5.29 26.04
N ASN A 406 -9.60 -5.36 25.63
CA ASN A 406 -10.07 -6.24 24.58
C ASN A 406 -10.60 -5.43 23.40
N SER A 407 -10.55 -6.04 22.23
CA SER A 407 -11.12 -5.48 21.01
C SER A 407 -12.63 -5.24 21.17
N PRO A 408 -13.18 -4.18 20.57
CA PRO A 408 -14.60 -3.90 20.63
C PRO A 408 -15.50 -5.00 20.06
N ILE A 409 -14.98 -5.91 19.24
CA ILE A 409 -15.74 -7.07 18.73
C ILE A 409 -15.58 -8.34 19.57
N SER A 410 -14.73 -8.32 20.62
CA SER A 410 -14.49 -9.50 21.44
C SER A 410 -15.71 -9.82 22.31
N ARG A 411 -16.26 -11.03 22.13
CA ARG A 411 -17.35 -11.57 22.96
C ARG A 411 -16.88 -12.06 24.33
N PHE A 412 -15.61 -12.48 24.42
CA PHE A 412 -14.98 -12.95 25.64
C PHE A 412 -13.65 -12.24 25.86
N CYS A 413 -13.25 -12.14 27.12
CA CYS A 413 -11.95 -11.64 27.51
C CYS A 413 -10.85 -12.59 27.04
N THR A 414 -9.89 -12.06 26.29
CA THR A 414 -8.74 -12.83 25.76
C THR A 414 -7.85 -13.43 26.84
N LYS A 415 -7.77 -12.79 28.02
CA LYS A 415 -6.97 -13.26 29.16
C LYS A 415 -7.69 -14.22 30.11
N CYS A 416 -8.87 -13.87 30.61
CA CYS A 416 -9.57 -14.65 31.64
C CYS A 416 -10.81 -15.41 31.16
N GLY A 417 -11.19 -15.30 29.89
CA GLY A 417 -12.35 -15.99 29.32
C GLY A 417 -13.72 -15.44 29.73
N MET A 418 -13.79 -14.39 30.56
CA MET A 418 -15.08 -13.80 30.98
C MET A 418 -15.86 -13.24 29.79
N PRO A 419 -17.18 -13.50 29.67
CA PRO A 419 -18.02 -12.86 28.65
C PRO A 419 -18.03 -11.33 28.82
N LEU A 420 -17.88 -10.60 27.72
CA LEU A 420 -17.80 -9.13 27.66
C LEU A 420 -18.99 -8.50 26.92
N ASP A 421 -19.84 -9.32 26.32
CA ASP A 421 -20.99 -8.88 25.53
C ASP A 421 -22.26 -9.04 26.37
N GLU A 422 -22.96 -7.95 26.65
CA GLU A 422 -24.14 -7.92 27.55
C GLU A 422 -25.22 -8.91 27.11
N VAL A 423 -25.46 -9.01 25.80
CA VAL A 423 -26.42 -9.96 25.22
C VAL A 423 -25.99 -11.41 25.49
N LEU A 424 -24.69 -11.69 25.40
CA LEU A 424 -24.15 -13.01 25.68
C LEU A 424 -24.20 -13.33 27.17
N VAL A 425 -23.89 -12.36 28.03
CA VAL A 425 -24.01 -12.49 29.50
C VAL A 425 -25.45 -12.83 29.85
N ALA A 426 -26.42 -12.06 29.36
CA ALA A 426 -27.85 -12.32 29.59
C ALA A 426 -28.29 -13.70 29.08
N LYS A 427 -27.80 -14.11 27.90
CA LYS A 427 -28.09 -15.44 27.36
C LYS A 427 -27.53 -16.55 28.23
N MET A 428 -26.27 -16.44 28.66
CA MET A 428 -25.62 -17.43 29.53
C MET A 428 -26.28 -17.49 30.92
N GLU A 429 -26.70 -16.35 31.46
CA GLU A 429 -27.46 -16.31 32.71
C GLU A 429 -28.82 -16.98 32.56
N ASN A 430 -29.51 -16.77 31.43
CA ASN A 430 -30.77 -17.44 31.15
C ASN A 430 -30.58 -18.96 30.97
N GLU A 431 -29.56 -19.41 30.25
CA GLU A 431 -29.20 -20.83 30.11
C GLU A 431 -28.85 -21.45 31.46
N ARG A 432 -28.15 -20.73 32.35
CA ARG A 432 -27.89 -21.17 33.73
C ARG A 432 -29.17 -21.30 34.53
N LYS A 433 -30.05 -20.29 34.51
CA LYS A 433 -31.35 -20.35 35.20
C LYS A 433 -32.18 -21.55 34.75
N ILE A 434 -32.25 -21.79 33.44
CA ILE A 434 -32.95 -22.96 32.87
C ILE A 434 -32.31 -24.26 33.37
N SER A 435 -30.97 -24.34 33.37
CA SER A 435 -30.24 -25.52 33.87
C SER A 435 -30.49 -25.75 35.36
N ASP A 436 -30.48 -24.69 36.18
CA ASP A 436 -30.72 -24.76 37.62
C ASP A 436 -32.17 -25.19 37.91
N GLU A 437 -33.15 -24.64 37.20
CA GLU A 437 -34.55 -25.04 37.30
C GLU A 437 -34.76 -26.51 36.89
N LEU A 438 -34.12 -26.94 35.80
CA LEU A 438 -34.17 -28.34 35.34
C LEU A 438 -33.54 -29.27 36.38
N MET A 439 -32.38 -28.89 36.91
CA MET A 439 -31.68 -29.67 37.93
C MET A 439 -32.50 -29.78 39.21
N ASN A 440 -33.13 -28.69 39.66
CA ASN A 440 -34.02 -28.70 40.82
C ASN A 440 -35.20 -29.67 40.60
N LYS A 441 -35.86 -29.62 39.45
CA LYS A 441 -36.94 -30.57 39.10
C LYS A 441 -36.47 -32.02 39.04
N LEU A 442 -35.26 -32.28 38.53
CA LEU A 442 -34.69 -33.61 38.52
C LEU A 442 -34.37 -34.11 39.93
N MET A 443 -33.92 -33.24 40.82
CA MET A 443 -33.63 -33.56 42.23
C MET A 443 -34.88 -33.86 43.07
N GLU A 444 -36.06 -33.43 42.65
CA GLU A 444 -37.35 -33.82 43.26
C GLU A 444 -37.69 -35.29 42.99
N ASN A 445 -37.15 -35.89 41.92
CA ASN A 445 -37.35 -37.29 41.62
C ASN A 445 -36.46 -38.19 42.50
N LYS A 446 -37.09 -38.93 43.42
CA LYS A 446 -36.41 -39.83 44.38
C LYS A 446 -35.48 -40.84 43.72
N LYS A 447 -35.82 -41.38 42.54
CA LYS A 447 -34.97 -42.34 41.83
C LYS A 447 -33.69 -41.70 41.29
N PHE A 448 -33.82 -40.50 40.70
CA PHE A 448 -32.68 -39.76 40.16
C PHE A 448 -31.73 -39.29 41.27
N LYS A 449 -32.30 -38.78 42.38
CA LYS A 449 -31.53 -38.37 43.56
C LYS A 449 -30.72 -39.53 44.17
N ALA A 450 -31.30 -40.74 44.26
CA ALA A 450 -30.61 -41.90 44.79
C ALA A 450 -29.41 -42.31 43.92
N VAL A 451 -29.61 -42.42 42.60
CA VAL A 451 -28.54 -42.76 41.65
C VAL A 451 -27.43 -41.70 41.68
N MET A 452 -27.79 -40.41 41.71
CA MET A 452 -26.81 -39.34 41.76
C MET A 452 -25.97 -39.37 43.05
N MET A 453 -26.60 -39.60 44.21
CA MET A 453 -25.87 -39.69 45.48
C MET A 453 -24.92 -40.88 45.52
N GLU A 454 -25.34 -42.02 44.97
CA GLU A 454 -24.47 -43.21 44.81
C GLU A 454 -23.26 -42.90 43.93
N THR A 455 -23.47 -42.24 42.78
CA THR A 455 -22.38 -41.81 41.89
C THR A 455 -21.45 -40.77 42.53
N ILE A 456 -21.97 -39.86 43.35
CA ILE A 456 -21.16 -38.85 44.06
C ILE A 456 -20.22 -39.51 45.08
N VAL A 457 -20.70 -40.54 45.78
CA VAL A 457 -19.93 -41.38 46.70
C VAL A 457 -18.85 -42.16 45.95
N GLU A 458 -19.20 -42.79 44.83
CA GLU A 458 -18.23 -43.48 43.96
C GLU A 458 -17.13 -42.55 43.41
N MET A 459 -17.46 -41.29 43.13
CA MET A 459 -16.51 -40.27 42.67
C MET A 459 -15.71 -39.61 43.81
N GLY A 460 -15.99 -39.95 45.08
CA GLY A 460 -15.28 -39.40 46.25
C GLY A 460 -15.48 -37.89 46.47
N LEU A 461 -16.58 -37.32 45.96
CA LEU A 461 -16.85 -35.87 45.98
C LEU A 461 -17.59 -35.41 47.25
N GLU A 462 -17.77 -36.30 48.23
CA GLU A 462 -18.57 -36.09 49.44
C GLU A 462 -18.17 -34.85 50.26
N LYS A 463 -16.88 -34.47 50.25
CA LYS A 463 -16.35 -33.29 50.96
C LYS A 463 -16.60 -31.95 50.28
N SER A 464 -17.18 -31.94 49.08
CA SER A 464 -17.44 -30.74 48.28
C SER A 464 -18.87 -30.20 48.46
N ILE A 465 -19.71 -30.97 49.16
CA ILE A 465 -21.17 -30.76 49.28
C ILE A 465 -21.57 -30.46 50.75
N SER A 466 -20.64 -30.58 51.70
CA SER A 466 -20.82 -30.27 53.13
C SER A 466 -20.71 -28.78 53.44
#